data_AF-A0AAW0WUQ0-F1
#
_entry.id   AF-A0AAW0WUQ0-F1
#
_cell.length_a   1.000
_cell.length_b   1.000
_cell.length_c   1.000
_cell.angle_alpha   90.00
_cell.angle_beta   90.00
_cell.angle_gamma   90.00
#
_symmetry.space_group_name_H-M   'P 1'
#
loop_
_entity.id
_entity.type
_entity.pdbx_description
1 polymer ?
#
loop_
_entity_poly.entity_id
_entity_poly.type
_entity_poly.pdbx_seq_one_letter_code
_entity_poly.pdbx_strand_id
1 'polypeptide(L)'
;MSRIDRLAIQGIRSFGPDEPRKIQFFSPLTLILGQNGCGKTTIIESLKYISTGEVPPGCGRGGSFVHDPKMAKELTVRGQIKLLFQDTRGQLMVTTRSLETTQKAKKLECKTLDATIKRMAPDGTSITMSRNALTSRL
;
A
#
# COMPACT_ATOMS: atom_id res chain seq x y z
N MET A 1 5.47 7.90 -21.77
CA MET A 1 4.92 6.56 -21.46
C MET A 1 4.81 6.45 -19.95
N SER A 2 3.64 6.13 -19.42
CA SER A 2 3.46 5.90 -17.98
C SER A 2 4.08 4.57 -17.58
N ARG A 3 4.62 4.49 -16.36
CA ARG A 3 5.20 3.25 -15.82
C ARG A 3 5.21 3.26 -14.29
N ILE A 4 5.17 2.09 -13.67
CA ILE A 4 5.46 1.91 -12.25
C ILE A 4 6.97 1.78 -12.04
N ASP A 5 7.52 2.43 -11.02
CA ASP A 5 8.96 2.43 -10.75
C ASP A 5 9.31 1.65 -9.48
N ARG A 6 8.63 1.94 -8.35
CA ARG A 6 8.95 1.32 -7.06
C ARG A 6 7.71 1.19 -6.17
N LEU A 7 7.56 0.03 -5.53
CA LEU A 7 6.56 -0.22 -4.50
C LEU A 7 7.25 -0.42 -3.16
N ALA A 8 6.75 0.19 -2.10
CA ALA A 8 7.15 -0.09 -0.72
C ALA A 8 5.95 -0.63 0.06
N ILE A 9 6.17 -1.73 0.77
CA ILE A 9 5.15 -2.44 1.56
C ILE A 9 5.66 -2.58 3.00
N GLN A 10 4.85 -2.21 3.98
CA GLN A 10 5.14 -2.32 5.41
C GLN A 10 3.87 -2.75 6.16
N GLY A 11 3.96 -3.70 7.08
CA GLY A 11 2.84 -4.13 7.92
C GLY A 11 1.67 -4.72 7.12
N ILE A 12 1.93 -5.42 6.01
CA ILE A 12 0.92 -6.08 5.17
C ILE A 12 1.23 -7.57 5.08
N ARG A 13 0.35 -8.42 5.60
CA ARG A 13 0.53 -9.89 5.67
C ARG A 13 1.96 -10.28 6.11
N SER A 14 2.72 -11.00 5.28
CA SER A 14 4.09 -11.44 5.57
C SER A 14 5.13 -10.31 5.59
N PHE A 15 4.79 -9.10 5.13
CA PHE A 15 5.65 -7.94 5.27
C PHE A 15 5.45 -7.36 6.68
N GLY A 16 6.45 -7.56 7.53
CA GLY A 16 6.43 -7.12 8.93
C GLY A 16 6.27 -5.60 9.10
N PRO A 17 5.90 -5.15 10.30
CA PRO A 17 5.62 -3.74 10.58
C PRO A 17 6.88 -2.88 10.78
N ASP A 18 8.04 -3.48 11.04
CA ASP A 18 9.24 -2.75 11.47
C ASP A 18 9.82 -1.88 10.36
N GLU A 19 10.04 -2.46 9.18
CA GLU A 19 10.69 -1.79 8.06
C GLU A 19 9.96 -2.01 6.72
N PRO A 20 9.83 -0.97 5.90
CA PRO A 20 9.25 -1.09 4.57
C PRO A 20 10.17 -1.89 3.63
N ARG A 21 9.64 -2.94 3.02
CA ARG A 21 10.31 -3.66 1.93
C ARG A 21 10.04 -2.97 0.60
N LYS A 22 11.10 -2.67 -0.14
CA LYS A 22 11.06 -1.98 -1.43
C LYS A 22 11.21 -2.97 -2.58
N ILE A 23 10.31 -2.90 -3.56
CA ILE A 23 10.35 -3.65 -4.81
C ILE A 23 10.55 -2.65 -5.95
N GLN A 24 11.57 -2.86 -6.78
CA GLN A 24 11.81 -2.09 -7.99
C GLN A 24 11.22 -2.81 -9.19
N PHE A 25 10.50 -2.09 -10.03
CA PHE A 25 9.99 -2.60 -11.30
C PHE A 25 10.94 -2.20 -12.43
N PHE A 26 11.14 -3.13 -13.34
CA PHE A 26 11.99 -3.02 -14.52
C PHE A 26 11.12 -3.13 -15.78
N SER A 27 11.54 -2.41 -16.82
CA SER A 27 10.96 -2.47 -18.16
C SER A 27 11.92 -3.21 -19.11
N PRO A 28 11.41 -4.02 -20.05
CA PRO A 28 9.99 -4.26 -20.33
C PRO A 28 9.33 -5.30 -19.41
N LEU A 29 10.12 -6.03 -18.61
CA LEU A 29 9.64 -7.17 -17.81
C LEU A 29 10.22 -7.13 -16.40
N THR A 30 9.38 -7.40 -15.40
CA THR A 30 9.78 -7.67 -14.01
C THR A 30 9.35 -9.08 -13.64
N LEU A 31 10.30 -9.90 -13.17
CA LEU A 31 10.01 -11.27 -12.73
C LEU A 31 10.02 -11.34 -11.20
N ILE A 32 8.91 -11.83 -10.61
CA ILE A 32 8.77 -12.01 -9.16
C ILE A 32 8.85 -13.50 -8.86
N LEU A 33 10.01 -13.96 -8.37
CA LEU A 33 10.27 -15.36 -8.00
C LEU A 33 10.34 -15.54 -6.49
N GLY A 34 10.20 -16.78 -6.05
CA GLY A 34 10.36 -17.17 -4.64
C GLY A 34 9.53 -18.39 -4.28
N GLN A 35 9.78 -18.95 -3.10
CA GLN A 35 9.07 -20.12 -2.59
C GLN A 35 7.59 -19.83 -2.29
N ASN A 36 6.78 -20.88 -2.10
CA ASN A 36 5.39 -20.72 -1.66
C ASN A 36 5.34 -20.03 -0.29
N GLY A 37 4.35 -19.15 -0.11
CA GLY A 37 4.21 -18.39 1.14
C GLY A 37 5.16 -17.18 1.30
N CYS A 38 6.09 -16.91 0.38
CA CYS A 38 7.04 -15.80 0.53
C CYS A 38 6.48 -14.39 0.22
N GLY A 39 5.16 -14.27 -0.01
CA GLY A 39 4.50 -12.98 -0.21
C GLY A 39 4.40 -12.49 -1.67
N LYS A 40 4.65 -13.33 -2.69
CA LYS A 40 4.50 -12.94 -4.11
C LYS A 40 3.10 -12.41 -4.42
N THR A 41 2.06 -13.13 -4.01
CA THR A 41 0.66 -12.71 -4.17
C THR A 41 0.38 -11.41 -3.44
N THR A 42 0.94 -11.23 -2.25
CA THR A 42 0.81 -10.00 -1.46
C THR A 42 1.34 -8.77 -2.20
N ILE A 43 2.41 -8.90 -3.00
CA ILE A 43 2.92 -7.81 -3.84
C ILE A 43 1.87 -7.39 -4.88
N ILE A 44 1.24 -8.36 -5.55
CA ILE A 44 0.20 -8.11 -6.55
C ILE A 44 -1.06 -7.53 -5.91
N GLU A 45 -1.48 -8.07 -4.77
CA GLU A 45 -2.57 -7.53 -3.96
C GLU A 45 -2.31 -6.09 -3.52
N SER A 46 -1.07 -5.76 -3.15
CA SER A 46 -0.68 -4.40 -2.78
C SER A 46 -0.76 -3.43 -3.95
N LEU A 47 -0.36 -3.87 -5.17
CA LEU A 47 -0.55 -3.09 -6.40
C LEU A 47 -2.03 -2.87 -6.71
N LYS A 48 -2.88 -3.89 -6.54
CA LYS A 48 -4.33 -3.76 -6.70
C LYS A 48 -4.90 -2.78 -5.67
N TYR A 49 -4.55 -2.95 -4.40
CA TYR A 49 -5.08 -2.11 -3.33
C TYR A 49 -4.67 -0.65 -3.48
N ILE A 50 -3.41 -0.36 -3.83
CA ILE A 50 -2.97 1.03 -3.99
C ILE A 50 -3.67 1.74 -5.16
N SER A 51 -3.90 1.03 -6.27
CA SER A 51 -4.55 1.58 -7.45
C SER A 51 -6.07 1.71 -7.30
N THR A 52 -6.74 0.75 -6.66
CA THR A 52 -8.22 0.69 -6.62
C THR A 52 -8.82 1.01 -5.25
N GLY A 53 -8.09 0.74 -4.16
CA GLY A 53 -8.60 0.76 -2.79
C GLY A 53 -9.37 -0.49 -2.38
N GLU A 54 -9.49 -1.49 -3.26
CA GLU A 54 -10.13 -2.76 -2.95
C GLU A 54 -9.20 -3.68 -2.17
N VAL A 55 -9.64 -4.13 -1.00
CA VAL A 55 -8.93 -5.16 -0.22
C VAL A 55 -9.06 -6.52 -0.90
N PRO A 56 -8.11 -7.46 -0.68
CA PRO A 56 -8.21 -8.79 -1.28
C PRO A 56 -9.44 -9.56 -0.78
N PRO A 57 -9.97 -10.50 -1.59
CA PRO A 57 -11.12 -11.31 -1.18
C PRO A 57 -10.79 -12.13 0.07
N GLY A 58 -11.82 -12.45 0.86
CA GLY A 58 -11.68 -13.24 2.09
C GLY A 58 -11.03 -12.50 3.26
N CYS A 59 -10.65 -11.22 3.12
CA CYS A 59 -9.92 -10.51 4.17
C CYS A 59 -10.79 -9.87 5.27
N GLY A 60 -12.09 -10.20 5.36
CA GLY A 60 -12.97 -9.71 6.43
C GLY A 60 -12.90 -8.19 6.65
N ARG A 61 -13.29 -7.39 5.65
CA ARG A 61 -13.14 -5.91 5.63
C ARG A 61 -11.69 -5.42 5.83
N GLY A 62 -10.69 -6.20 5.44
CA GLY A 62 -9.27 -5.82 5.48
C GLY A 62 -8.53 -6.24 6.76
N GLY A 63 -9.20 -6.90 7.71
CA GLY A 63 -8.61 -7.35 8.97
C GLY A 63 -7.40 -8.27 8.79
N SER A 64 -7.45 -9.22 7.85
CA SER A 64 -6.33 -10.13 7.59
C SER A 64 -5.37 -9.66 6.49
N PHE A 65 -5.55 -8.43 6.00
CA PHE A 65 -4.66 -7.85 4.99
C PHE A 65 -3.46 -7.13 5.64
N VAL A 66 -3.71 -6.42 6.74
CA VAL A 66 -2.64 -5.88 7.60
C VAL A 66 -1.99 -7.04 8.35
N HIS A 67 -0.70 -6.90 8.67
CA HIS A 67 0.04 -7.87 9.48
C HIS A 67 -0.68 -8.14 10.81
N ASP A 68 -0.74 -9.41 11.22
CA ASP A 68 -1.53 -9.82 12.38
C ASP A 68 -0.97 -9.21 13.67
N PRO A 69 -1.77 -8.43 14.44
CA PRO A 69 -1.31 -7.85 15.69
C PRO A 69 -0.80 -8.86 16.72
N LYS A 70 -1.36 -10.08 16.76
CA LYS A 70 -0.88 -11.14 17.64
C LYS A 70 0.51 -11.61 17.27
N MET A 71 0.83 -11.68 15.97
CA MET A 71 2.18 -12.03 15.51
C MET A 71 3.20 -10.94 15.85
N ALA A 72 2.79 -9.67 15.75
CA ALA A 72 3.59 -8.52 16.17
C ALA A 72 3.68 -8.37 17.71
N LYS A 73 2.87 -9.10 18.49
CA LYS A 73 2.69 -8.92 19.94
C LYS A 73 2.24 -7.49 20.30
N GLU A 74 1.45 -6.88 19.43
CA GLU A 74 0.87 -5.55 19.61
C GLU A 74 -0.66 -5.62 19.62
N LEU A 75 -1.33 -4.62 20.19
CA LEU A 75 -2.79 -4.50 20.12
C LEU A 75 -3.26 -3.98 18.76
N THR A 76 -2.43 -3.17 18.10
CA THR A 76 -2.76 -2.47 16.87
C THR A 76 -1.52 -2.44 15.99
N VAL A 77 -1.69 -2.82 14.72
CA VAL A 77 -0.63 -2.76 13.71
C VAL A 77 -1.05 -1.83 12.58
N ARG A 78 -0.10 -1.04 12.10
CA ARG A 78 -0.28 -0.17 10.93
C ARG A 78 0.32 -0.82 9.69
N GLY A 79 -0.46 -0.83 8.62
CA GLY A 79 -0.02 -1.22 7.29
C GLY A 79 0.10 0.00 6.38
N GLN A 80 1.15 0.07 5.57
CA GLN A 80 1.34 1.12 4.58
C GLN A 80 1.85 0.56 3.27
N ILE A 81 1.23 1.03 2.18
CA ILE A 81 1.66 0.76 0.82
C ILE A 81 1.95 2.10 0.14
N LYS A 82 3.13 2.22 -0.47
CA LYS A 82 3.56 3.40 -1.24
C LYS A 82 3.99 2.99 -2.63
N LEU A 83 3.47 3.66 -3.66
CA LEU A 83 3.81 3.42 -5.06
C LEU A 83 4.37 4.69 -5.68
N LEU A 84 5.59 4.58 -6.20
CA LEU A 84 6.23 5.55 -7.07
C LEU A 84 5.99 5.14 -8.52
N PHE A 85 5.46 6.05 -9.33
CA PHE A 85 5.20 5.82 -10.75
C PHE A 85 5.31 7.13 -11.53
N GLN A 86 5.50 7.02 -12.85
CA GLN A 86 5.48 8.14 -13.78
C GLN A 86 4.12 8.19 -14.50
N ASP A 87 3.48 9.37 -14.51
CA ASP A 87 2.23 9.58 -15.23
C ASP A 87 2.43 9.68 -16.76
N THR A 88 1.34 9.86 -17.51
CA THR A 88 1.39 9.96 -18.98
C THR A 88 2.14 11.20 -19.48
N ARG A 89 2.28 12.24 -18.65
CA ARG A 89 3.00 13.49 -18.94
C ARG A 89 4.46 13.43 -18.51
N GLY A 90 4.92 12.30 -17.99
CA GLY A 90 6.29 12.14 -17.52
C GLY A 90 6.50 12.65 -16.08
N GLN A 91 5.45 12.99 -15.35
CA GLN A 91 5.57 13.53 -14.00
C GLN A 91 5.66 12.43 -12.95
N LEU A 92 6.54 12.61 -11.96
CA LEU A 92 6.74 11.65 -10.88
C LEU A 92 5.62 11.76 -9.84
N MET A 93 4.96 10.65 -9.57
CA MET A 93 3.81 10.54 -8.69
C MET A 93 4.10 9.56 -7.56
N VAL A 94 3.67 9.89 -6.35
CA VAL A 94 3.69 9.00 -5.18
C VAL A 94 2.28 8.82 -4.67
N THR A 95 1.75 7.61 -4.72
CA THR A 95 0.52 7.25 -4.02
C THR A 95 0.86 6.59 -2.69
N THR A 96 0.13 6.93 -1.64
CA THR A 96 0.22 6.28 -0.32
C THR A 96 -1.15 5.86 0.13
N ARG A 97 -1.27 4.62 0.63
CA ARG A 97 -2.43 4.17 1.39
C ARG A 97 -1.99 3.60 2.72
N SER A 98 -2.66 4.02 3.79
CA SER A 98 -2.39 3.58 5.15
C SER A 98 -3.63 2.92 5.74
N LEU A 99 -3.42 1.79 6.41
CA LEU A 99 -4.43 0.99 7.10
C LEU A 99 -3.98 0.78 8.55
N GLU A 100 -4.94 0.58 9.44
CA GLU A 100 -4.65 0.18 10.81
C GLU A 100 -5.61 -0.96 11.18
N THR A 101 -5.06 -2.05 11.72
CA THR A 101 -5.83 -3.16 12.24
C THR A 101 -5.61 -3.31 13.73
N THR A 102 -6.70 -3.38 14.48
CA THR A 102 -6.71 -3.55 15.93
C THR A 102 -7.29 -4.91 16.29
N GLN A 103 -6.62 -5.62 17.18
CA GLN A 103 -7.14 -6.84 17.79
C GLN A 103 -8.21 -6.49 18.83
N LYS A 104 -9.46 -6.90 18.57
CA LYS A 104 -10.55 -6.91 19.55
C LYS A 104 -10.75 -8.33 20.10
N ALA A 105 -11.52 -8.49 21.17
CA ALA A 105 -11.68 -9.77 21.86
C ALA A 105 -12.01 -10.97 20.96
N LYS A 106 -12.87 -10.79 19.94
CA LYS A 106 -13.32 -11.88 19.05
C LYS A 106 -13.06 -11.65 17.56
N LYS A 107 -12.51 -10.49 17.18
CA LYS A 107 -12.37 -10.09 15.77
C LYS A 107 -11.19 -9.15 15.56
N LEU A 108 -10.70 -9.11 14.33
CA LEU A 108 -9.85 -8.04 13.83
C LEU A 108 -10.74 -6.93 13.29
N GLU A 109 -10.45 -5.70 13.69
CA GLU A 109 -11.11 -4.50 13.17
C GLU A 109 -10.10 -3.69 12.37
N CYS A 110 -10.39 -3.43 11.10
CA CYS A 110 -9.51 -2.70 10.20
C CYS A 110 -10.15 -1.40 9.75
N LYS A 111 -9.37 -0.32 9.75
CA LYS A 111 -9.74 1.01 9.26
C LYS A 111 -8.72 1.51 8.24
N THR A 112 -9.21 2.21 7.23
CA THR A 112 -8.33 2.99 6.34
C THR A 112 -8.04 4.33 7.00
N LEU A 113 -6.75 4.66 7.15
CA LEU A 113 -6.31 5.93 7.72
C LEU A 113 -6.22 6.99 6.63
N ASP A 114 -5.45 6.70 5.59
CA ASP A 114 -5.09 7.68 4.57
C ASP A 114 -5.13 7.07 3.17
N ALA A 115 -5.49 7.91 2.20
CA ALA A 115 -5.28 7.67 0.78
C ALA A 115 -4.87 9.00 0.13
N THR A 116 -3.60 9.11 -0.25
CA THR A 116 -3.02 10.33 -0.80
C THR A 116 -2.31 10.07 -2.13
N ILE A 117 -2.36 11.07 -3.00
CA ILE A 117 -1.63 11.12 -4.26
C ILE A 117 -0.82 12.40 -4.25
N LYS A 118 0.50 12.26 -4.32
CA LYS A 118 1.47 13.36 -4.31
C LYS A 118 2.10 13.46 -5.69
N ARG A 119 2.01 14.64 -6.29
CA ARG A 119 2.68 14.99 -7.54
C ARG A 119 3.97 15.73 -7.20
N MET A 120 5.11 15.26 -7.71
CA MET A 120 6.37 15.98 -7.59
C MET A 120 6.55 16.92 -8.78
N ALA A 121 6.74 18.20 -8.50
CA ALA A 121 7.04 19.21 -9.51
C ALA A 121 8.54 19.21 -9.85
N PRO A 122 8.93 19.72 -11.04
CA PRO A 122 10.33 19.75 -11.47
C PRO A 122 11.26 20.57 -10.56
N ASP A 123 10.71 21.53 -9.82
CA ASP A 123 11.41 22.41 -8.87
C ASP A 123 11.59 21.77 -7.48
N GLY A 124 11.21 20.50 -7.30
CA GLY A 124 11.27 19.79 -6.03
C GLY A 124 10.08 20.08 -5.10
N THR A 125 9.17 20.99 -5.47
CA THR A 125 7.92 21.19 -4.73
C THR A 125 6.97 20.03 -4.97
N SER A 126 5.95 19.91 -4.11
CA SER A 126 5.03 18.79 -4.23
C SER A 126 3.61 19.17 -3.85
N ILE A 127 2.67 18.78 -4.70
CA ILE A 127 1.23 18.99 -4.48
C ILE A 127 0.64 17.66 -4.02
N THR A 128 0.03 17.65 -2.84
CA THR A 128 -0.62 16.45 -2.29
C THR A 128 -2.14 16.59 -2.38
N MET A 129 -2.78 15.59 -2.93
CA MET A 129 -4.23 15.43 -2.96
C MET A 129 -4.61 14.27 -2.05
N SER A 130 -5.59 14.45 -1.17
CA SER A 130 -6.08 13.41 -0.26
C SER A 130 -7.56 13.13 -0.50
N ARG A 131 -7.99 11.90 -0.21
CA ARG A 131 -9.40 11.50 -0.36
C ARG A 131 -10.36 12.33 0.51
N ASN A 132 -9.93 12.79 1.69
CA ASN A 132 -10.74 13.67 2.55
C ASN A 132 -10.93 15.09 1.97
N ALA A 133 -10.11 15.51 0.99
CA ALA A 133 -10.25 16.79 0.30
C ALA A 133 -11.08 16.72 -0.99
N LEU A 134 -11.38 15.50 -1.49
CA LEU A 134 -12.18 15.30 -2.71
C LEU A 134 -13.68 15.25 -2.42
N THR A 135 -14.08 14.82 -1.22
CA THR A 135 -15.49 14.80 -0.79
C THR A 135 -16.02 16.16 -0.34
N SER A 136 -15.18 17.18 -0.16
CA SER A 136 -15.60 18.54 0.17
C SER A 136 -15.72 19.47 -1.04
N ARG A 137 -15.53 18.93 -2.26
CA ARG A 137 -15.59 19.69 -3.52
C ARG A 137 -16.54 19.09 -4.56
N LEU A 138 -17.51 18.28 -4.13
CA LEU A 138 -18.68 17.87 -4.91
C LEU A 138 -19.94 18.25 -4.14
#